data_AF-A0AAN6NKQ0-F1
#
_entry.id   AF-A0AAN6NKQ0-F1
#
_cell.length_a   1.000
_cell.length_b   1.000
_cell.length_c   1.000
_cell.angle_alpha   90.00
_cell.angle_beta   90.00
_cell.angle_gamma   90.00
#
_symmetry.space_group_name_H-M   'P 1'
#
loop_
_entity.id
_entity.type
_entity.pdbx_description
1 polymer ?
#
loop_
_entity_poly.entity_id
_entity_poly.type
_entity_poly.pdbx_seq_one_letter_code
_entity_poly.pdbx_strand_id
1 'polypeptide(L)'
;MLSIRQNDGDATSTFDSRCVALWTPVLLADRPLQLLYNVNNLLNVLEALKEEARSPLYLPFALSVYAVDRGRDCLDFIQTDIAKIAKTTYLELLNDEVKPTGRGTIVAQNEHIESALSNAAGVKSTLNGVESLWQYLETMAEGICASCTAEEVVVQSTNNILEAIPLLRKDVIGMREALRDQEVRIRDYTSLLATHLSQRDSETNIKAAVASRDLAKVASEDSSAMKSIAILTMFFLPGTFFSALFALPSLGWDQYRHFTLYWAFTVPATLLTFAIWAALTQRAVLLKWAKTLSASKWPWGFWRGKGGEVGDEEKGEKTA
;
A
#
# COMPACT_ATOMS: atom_id res chain seq x y z
N MET A 1 -24.17 16.27 1.85
CA MET A 1 -23.02 16.81 2.60
C MET A 1 -23.20 16.44 4.06
N LEU A 2 -23.14 15.14 4.37
CA LEU A 2 -23.42 14.59 5.69
C LEU A 2 -22.12 14.01 6.25
N SER A 3 -21.66 14.71 7.29
CA SER A 3 -20.62 14.43 8.26
C SER A 3 -20.23 12.95 8.38
N ILE A 4 -19.02 12.62 7.92
CA ILE A 4 -18.23 11.53 8.48
C ILE A 4 -17.42 12.15 9.60
N ARG A 5 -17.89 11.93 10.83
CA ARG A 5 -17.15 12.21 12.06
C ARG A 5 -15.94 11.26 12.05
N GLN A 6 -14.75 11.81 11.78
CA GLN A 6 -13.48 11.16 12.09
C GLN A 6 -13.51 10.74 13.56
N ASN A 7 -13.58 9.44 13.78
CA ASN A 7 -13.30 8.83 15.07
C ASN A 7 -11.81 8.53 15.10
N ASP A 8 -10.99 9.59 15.18
CA ASP A 8 -9.54 9.52 15.33
C ASP A 8 -9.21 9.21 16.80
N GLY A 9 -9.56 8.02 17.24
CA GLY A 9 -9.37 7.61 18.63
C GLY A 9 -9.54 6.11 18.81
N ASP A 10 -8.65 5.31 18.22
CA ASP A 10 -8.09 4.09 18.84
C ASP A 10 -7.00 3.42 17.96
N ALA A 11 -6.10 4.20 17.35
CA ALA A 11 -4.93 3.65 16.65
C ALA A 11 -3.78 3.30 17.64
N THR A 12 -4.14 2.82 18.83
CA THR A 12 -3.20 2.18 19.75
C THR A 12 -3.32 0.69 19.55
N SER A 13 -2.41 0.15 18.74
CA SER A 13 -1.94 -1.23 18.71
C SER A 13 -2.68 -2.15 19.68
N THR A 14 -3.42 -3.12 19.14
CA THR A 14 -3.98 -4.26 19.88
C THR A 14 -2.87 -5.18 20.39
N PHE A 15 -1.99 -4.64 21.24
CA PHE A 15 -0.94 -5.36 21.91
C PHE A 15 -1.61 -6.04 23.12
N ASP A 16 -1.92 -7.33 22.98
CA ASP A 16 -2.46 -8.09 24.10
C ASP A 16 -1.45 -8.05 25.25
N SER A 17 -1.94 -7.68 26.43
CA SER A 17 -1.27 -7.76 27.73
C SER A 17 -0.39 -8.99 27.94
N ARG A 18 -0.71 -10.11 27.29
CA ARG A 18 0.05 -11.36 27.33
C ARG A 18 1.41 -11.28 26.63
N CYS A 19 1.53 -10.46 25.57
CA CYS A 19 2.76 -10.30 24.78
C CYS A 19 3.50 -8.98 25.07
N VAL A 20 2.81 -7.92 25.55
CA VAL A 20 3.42 -6.61 25.94
C VAL A 20 4.56 -6.78 26.95
N ALA A 21 4.41 -7.74 27.87
CA ALA A 21 5.33 -7.96 28.99
C ALA A 21 6.67 -8.60 28.61
N LEU A 22 6.86 -9.07 27.37
CA LEU A 22 8.19 -9.52 26.90
C LEU A 22 9.15 -8.34 26.66
N TRP A 23 8.62 -7.14 26.44
CA TRP A 23 9.40 -5.93 26.12
C TRP A 23 9.51 -4.97 27.30
N THR A 24 8.64 -5.08 28.31
CA THR A 24 8.60 -4.18 29.47
C THR A 24 9.13 -4.88 30.72
N PRO A 25 10.09 -4.28 31.45
CA PRO A 25 10.46 -4.76 32.78
C PRO A 25 9.20 -4.87 33.65
N VAL A 26 9.12 -5.89 34.51
CA VAL A 26 8.00 -6.12 35.45
C VAL A 26 7.57 -4.85 36.21
N LEU A 27 8.49 -3.89 36.39
CA LEU A 27 8.33 -2.63 37.10
C LEU A 27 7.79 -1.44 36.28
N LEU A 28 7.60 -1.58 34.96
CA LEU A 28 7.23 -0.50 34.03
C LEU A 28 5.89 -0.74 33.32
N ALA A 29 5.06 -1.66 33.82
CA ALA A 29 3.75 -1.92 33.23
C ALA A 29 2.78 -0.77 33.53
N ASP A 30 2.36 -0.04 32.48
CA ASP A 30 1.42 1.08 32.54
C ASP A 30 0.00 0.70 33.03
N ARG A 31 -0.29 -0.60 33.21
CA ARG A 31 -1.61 -1.09 33.62
C ARG A 31 -1.54 -1.96 34.88
N PRO A 32 -2.26 -1.61 35.97
CA PRO A 32 -2.14 -2.29 37.27
C PRO A 32 -2.61 -3.75 37.24
N LEU A 33 -3.60 -4.09 36.41
CA LEU A 33 -4.07 -5.48 36.26
C LEU A 33 -3.03 -6.40 35.60
N GLN A 34 -2.21 -5.86 34.70
CA GLN A 34 -1.14 -6.63 34.05
C GLN A 34 -0.02 -6.95 35.03
N LEU A 35 0.32 -5.98 35.89
CA LEU A 35 1.34 -6.14 36.91
C LEU A 35 0.92 -7.21 37.93
N LEU A 36 -0.36 -7.22 38.36
CA LEU A 36 -0.90 -8.26 39.24
C LEU A 36 -0.84 -9.65 38.61
N TYR A 37 -1.23 -9.80 37.34
CA TYR A 37 -1.16 -11.08 36.64
C TYR A 37 0.29 -11.60 36.53
N ASN A 38 1.23 -10.74 36.14
CA ASN A 38 2.64 -11.10 36.00
C ASN A 38 3.26 -11.52 37.34
N VAL A 39 2.99 -10.75 38.40
CA VAL A 39 3.47 -11.06 39.75
C VAL A 39 2.87 -12.37 40.27
N ASN A 40 1.58 -12.60 40.03
CA ASN A 40 0.92 -13.84 40.44
C ASN A 40 1.52 -15.07 39.74
N ASN A 41 1.76 -15.01 38.42
CA ASN A 41 2.38 -16.12 37.69
C ASN A 41 3.83 -16.38 38.14
N LEU A 42 4.60 -15.32 38.39
CA LEU A 42 5.95 -15.47 38.94
C LEU A 42 5.92 -16.10 40.33
N LEU A 43 5.00 -15.67 41.20
CA LEU A 43 4.80 -16.26 42.52
C LEU A 43 4.44 -17.74 42.43
N ASN A 44 3.55 -18.13 41.52
CA ASN A 44 3.20 -19.53 41.30
C ASN A 44 4.41 -20.38 40.89
N VAL A 45 5.28 -19.86 40.01
CA VAL A 45 6.52 -20.56 39.61
C VAL A 45 7.49 -20.68 40.78
N LEU A 46 7.64 -19.63 41.58
CA LEU A 46 8.48 -19.66 42.79
C LEU A 46 7.92 -20.64 43.84
N GLU A 47 6.60 -20.70 44.00
CA GLU A 47 5.97 -21.63 44.93
C GLU A 47 6.13 -23.08 44.44
N ALA A 48 6.02 -23.32 43.13
CA ALA A 48 6.21 -24.64 42.53
C ALA A 48 7.65 -25.18 42.66
N LEU A 49 8.65 -24.29 42.70
CA LEU A 49 10.08 -24.65 42.79
C LEU A 49 10.65 -24.48 44.21
N LYS A 50 9.79 -24.26 45.21
CA LYS A 50 10.20 -23.91 46.58
C LYS A 50 11.16 -24.92 47.23
N GLU A 51 11.06 -26.20 46.88
CA GLU A 51 11.92 -27.27 47.42
C GLU A 51 13.40 -27.09 46.99
N GLU A 52 13.63 -26.43 45.85
CA GLU A 52 14.92 -26.17 45.24
C GLU A 52 15.52 -24.82 45.65
N ALA A 53 14.86 -24.08 46.56
CA ALA A 53 15.30 -22.77 47.02
C ALA A 53 16.67 -22.75 47.72
N ARG A 54 17.22 -23.94 48.04
CA ARG A 54 18.54 -24.10 48.65
C ARG A 54 19.69 -23.92 47.65
N SER A 55 19.43 -24.06 46.35
CA SER A 55 20.45 -23.82 45.32
C SER A 55 20.61 -22.32 45.04
N PRO A 56 21.85 -21.81 44.88
CA PRO A 56 22.07 -20.44 44.42
C PRO A 56 21.56 -20.20 42.98
N LEU A 57 21.32 -21.27 42.21
CA LEU A 57 20.77 -21.22 40.86
C LEU A 57 19.24 -21.12 40.82
N TYR A 58 18.58 -21.21 41.97
CA TYR A 58 17.12 -21.23 42.08
C TYR A 58 16.45 -20.02 41.41
N LEU A 59 16.86 -18.80 41.77
CA LEU A 59 16.23 -17.58 41.26
C LEU A 59 16.39 -17.40 39.74
N PRO A 60 17.61 -17.51 39.16
CA PRO A 60 17.75 -17.41 37.71
C PRO A 60 17.09 -18.58 36.96
N PHE A 61 17.03 -19.78 37.55
CA PHE A 61 16.27 -20.89 36.97
C PHE A 61 14.75 -20.63 36.99
N ALA A 62 14.19 -20.19 38.12
CA ALA A 62 12.78 -19.84 38.23
C ALA A 62 12.37 -18.72 37.25
N LEU A 63 13.23 -17.70 37.06
CA LEU A 63 13.03 -16.67 36.05
C LEU A 63 13.07 -17.23 34.62
N SER A 64 13.93 -18.20 34.35
CA SER A 64 13.97 -18.88 33.04
C SER A 64 12.68 -19.66 32.77
N VAL A 65 12.14 -20.37 33.77
CA VAL A 65 10.86 -21.10 33.69
C VAL A 65 9.70 -20.13 33.45
N TYR A 66 9.66 -19.04 34.21
CA TYR A 66 8.65 -17.99 34.02
C TYR A 66 8.69 -17.39 32.61
N ALA A 67 9.90 -17.11 32.08
CA ALA A 67 10.05 -16.57 30.73
C ALA A 67 9.61 -17.56 29.64
N VAL A 68 9.87 -18.85 29.82
CA VAL A 68 9.43 -19.93 28.91
C VAL A 68 7.91 -20.05 28.92
N ASP A 69 7.30 -20.11 30.10
CA ASP A 69 5.83 -20.21 30.25
C ASP A 69 5.12 -19.00 29.64
N ARG A 70 5.70 -17.81 29.85
CA ARG A 70 5.20 -16.58 29.23
C ARG A 70 5.31 -16.58 27.72
N GLY A 71 6.41 -17.12 27.18
CA GLY A 71 6.61 -17.31 25.75
C GLY A 71 5.54 -18.24 25.16
N ARG A 72 5.17 -19.31 25.88
CA ARG A 72 4.12 -20.25 25.49
C ARG A 72 2.74 -19.58 25.43
N ASP A 73 2.36 -18.85 26.48
CA ASP A 73 1.12 -18.07 26.51
C ASP A 73 0.99 -17.08 25.33
N CYS A 74 2.08 -16.37 25.03
CA CYS A 74 2.10 -15.42 23.92
C CYS A 74 2.04 -16.15 22.56
N LEU A 75 2.69 -17.30 22.42
CA LEU A 75 2.61 -18.13 21.22
C LEU A 75 1.18 -18.62 20.95
N ASP A 76 0.47 -19.12 21.97
CA ASP A 76 -0.91 -19.56 21.84
C ASP A 76 -1.86 -18.42 21.46
N PHE A 77 -1.60 -17.23 22.01
CA PHE A 77 -2.31 -16.01 21.60
C PHE A 77 -2.08 -15.69 20.12
N ILE A 78 -0.81 -15.66 19.67
CA ILE A 78 -0.45 -15.39 18.28
C ILE A 78 -1.13 -16.40 17.34
N GLN A 79 -1.09 -17.69 17.67
CA GLN A 79 -1.72 -18.73 16.85
C GLN A 79 -3.24 -18.54 16.75
N THR A 80 -3.89 -18.21 17.87
CA THR A 80 -5.34 -17.98 17.90
C THR A 80 -5.73 -16.74 17.10
N ASP A 81 -4.93 -15.67 17.18
CA ASP A 81 -5.19 -14.41 16.46
C ASP A 81 -5.04 -14.61 14.95
N ILE A 82 -3.96 -15.26 14.52
CA ILE A 82 -3.74 -15.63 13.11
C ILE A 82 -4.86 -16.55 12.60
N ALA A 83 -5.31 -17.52 13.41
CA ALA A 83 -6.40 -18.42 13.01
C ALA A 83 -7.73 -17.67 12.83
N LYS A 84 -8.04 -16.67 13.66
CA LYS A 84 -9.22 -15.82 13.51
C LYS A 84 -9.14 -15.01 12.22
N ILE A 85 -8.00 -14.37 11.97
CA ILE A 85 -7.77 -13.56 10.76
C ILE A 85 -7.89 -14.44 9.51
N ALA A 86 -7.24 -15.61 9.50
CA ALA A 86 -7.32 -16.55 8.38
C ALA A 86 -8.77 -16.96 8.08
N LYS A 87 -9.56 -17.23 9.13
CA LYS A 87 -10.99 -17.58 8.97
C LYS A 87 -11.80 -16.42 8.42
N THR A 88 -11.60 -15.20 8.91
CA THR A 88 -12.30 -14.02 8.38
C THR A 88 -11.94 -13.77 6.92
N THR A 89 -10.64 -13.83 6.59
CA THR A 89 -10.16 -13.62 5.22
C THR A 89 -10.68 -14.70 4.26
N TYR A 90 -10.66 -15.97 4.66
CA TYR A 90 -11.16 -17.06 3.82
C TYR A 90 -12.68 -16.98 3.58
N LEU A 91 -13.45 -16.66 4.61
CA LEU A 91 -14.90 -16.45 4.48
C LEU A 91 -15.23 -15.25 3.59
N GLU A 92 -14.42 -14.19 3.66
CA GLU A 92 -14.54 -13.03 2.77
C GLU A 92 -14.18 -13.36 1.31
N LEU A 93 -13.19 -14.22 1.08
CA LEU A 93 -12.78 -14.65 -0.26
C LEU A 93 -13.77 -15.62 -0.91
N LEU A 94 -14.43 -16.48 -0.12
CA LEU A 94 -15.42 -17.43 -0.64
C LEU A 94 -16.76 -16.78 -1.01
N ASN A 95 -17.09 -15.64 -0.40
CA ASN A 95 -18.40 -15.04 -0.55
C ASN A 95 -18.37 -13.96 -1.63
N ASP A 96 -18.51 -14.39 -2.89
CA ASP A 96 -18.50 -13.56 -4.11
C ASP A 96 -19.58 -12.44 -4.11
N GLU A 97 -20.58 -12.56 -3.23
CA GLU A 97 -21.71 -11.63 -3.07
C GLU A 97 -21.49 -10.51 -2.04
N VAL A 98 -20.40 -10.54 -1.26
CA VAL A 98 -20.17 -9.52 -0.22
C VAL A 98 -19.56 -8.27 -0.84
N LYS A 99 -20.20 -7.12 -0.56
CA LYS A 99 -19.75 -5.76 -0.93
C LYS A 99 -18.22 -5.63 -0.85
N PRO A 100 -17.60 -4.91 -1.80
CA PRO A 100 -16.16 -4.80 -1.89
C PRO A 100 -15.56 -4.39 -0.54
N THR A 101 -14.72 -5.27 0.00
CA THR A 101 -13.93 -5.05 1.21
C THR A 101 -13.35 -3.65 1.18
N GLY A 102 -13.76 -2.81 2.12
CA GLY A 102 -13.26 -1.44 2.20
C GLY A 102 -11.75 -1.48 2.46
N ARG A 103 -11.02 -0.53 1.87
CA ARG A 103 -9.58 -0.36 2.11
C ARG A 103 -9.24 -0.33 3.61
N GLY A 104 -10.17 0.13 4.46
CA GLY A 104 -10.04 0.11 5.93
C GLY A 104 -9.95 -1.29 6.56
N THR A 105 -10.70 -2.29 6.08
CA THR A 105 -10.64 -3.66 6.63
C THR A 105 -9.29 -4.32 6.34
N ILE A 106 -8.74 -4.08 5.15
CA ILE A 106 -7.43 -4.58 4.74
C ILE A 106 -6.31 -3.90 5.54
N VAL A 107 -6.41 -2.59 5.77
CA VAL A 107 -5.45 -1.86 6.63
C VAL A 107 -5.50 -2.39 8.06
N ALA A 108 -6.69 -2.62 8.62
CA ALA A 108 -6.83 -3.22 9.95
C ALA A 108 -6.25 -4.64 10.01
N GLN A 109 -6.50 -5.49 9.01
CA GLN A 109 -5.91 -6.82 8.93
C GLN A 109 -4.37 -6.78 8.88
N ASN A 110 -3.80 -5.86 8.09
CA ASN A 110 -2.35 -5.68 8.02
C ASN A 110 -1.76 -5.21 9.36
N GLU A 111 -2.45 -4.32 10.10
CA GLU A 111 -2.02 -3.89 11.43
C GLU A 111 -1.96 -5.06 12.43
N HIS A 112 -2.96 -5.95 12.41
CA HIS A 112 -2.94 -7.16 13.24
C HIS A 112 -1.78 -8.10 12.87
N ILE A 113 -1.52 -8.30 11.58
CA ILE A 113 -0.40 -9.12 11.10
C ILE A 113 0.94 -8.55 11.57
N GLU A 114 1.12 -7.23 11.46
CA GLU A 114 2.34 -6.56 11.93
C GLU A 114 2.53 -6.70 13.45
N SER A 115 1.45 -6.56 14.22
CA SER A 115 1.48 -6.80 15.67
C SER A 115 1.86 -8.24 16.01
N ALA A 116 1.28 -9.23 15.32
CA ALA A 116 1.61 -10.64 15.52
C ALA A 116 3.09 -10.95 15.21
N LEU A 117 3.64 -10.38 14.14
CA LEU A 117 5.06 -10.51 13.79
C LEU A 117 5.98 -9.86 14.82
N SER A 118 5.62 -8.67 15.32
CA SER A 118 6.38 -7.99 16.38
C SER A 118 6.41 -8.81 17.68
N ASN A 119 5.25 -9.38 18.06
CA ASN A 119 5.14 -10.27 19.21
C ASN A 119 5.98 -11.55 19.02
N ALA A 120 5.92 -12.17 17.84
CA ALA A 120 6.73 -13.35 17.51
C ALA A 120 8.24 -13.08 17.62
N ALA A 121 8.70 -11.92 17.12
CA ALA A 121 10.09 -11.48 17.26
C ALA A 121 10.48 -11.29 18.74
N GLY A 122 9.58 -10.74 19.55
CA GLY A 122 9.76 -10.62 21.00
C GLY A 122 9.95 -11.99 21.66
N VAL A 123 9.06 -12.95 21.40
CA VAL A 123 9.16 -14.32 21.95
C VAL A 123 10.45 -14.99 21.51
N LYS A 124 10.83 -14.86 20.23
CA LYS A 124 12.10 -15.40 19.75
C LYS A 124 13.31 -14.81 20.48
N SER A 125 13.30 -13.51 20.75
CA SER A 125 14.38 -12.85 21.50
C SER A 125 14.47 -13.35 22.94
N THR A 126 13.34 -13.50 23.64
CA THR A 126 13.34 -14.01 25.02
C THR A 126 13.77 -15.46 25.09
N LEU A 127 13.37 -16.31 24.14
CA LEU A 127 13.82 -17.70 24.06
C LEU A 127 15.34 -17.81 23.86
N ASN A 128 15.93 -16.92 23.05
CA ASN A 128 17.38 -16.86 22.89
C ASN A 128 18.08 -16.38 24.17
N GLY A 129 17.49 -15.41 24.88
CA GLY A 129 17.97 -14.98 26.18
C GLY A 129 17.95 -16.10 27.22
N VAL A 130 16.85 -16.86 27.28
CA VAL A 130 16.72 -18.04 28.16
C VAL A 130 17.78 -19.09 27.86
N GLU A 131 18.04 -19.38 26.58
CA GLU A 131 19.08 -20.35 26.20
C GLU A 131 20.47 -19.89 26.70
N SER A 132 20.79 -18.61 26.56
CA SER A 132 22.05 -18.06 27.08
C SER A 132 22.13 -18.12 28.61
N LEU A 133 21.01 -17.91 29.30
CA LEU A 133 20.94 -18.06 30.76
C LEU A 133 21.18 -19.51 31.18
N TRP A 134 20.60 -20.49 30.50
CA TRP A 134 20.85 -21.90 30.81
C TRP A 134 22.32 -22.30 30.63
N GLN A 135 22.98 -21.83 29.56
CA GLN A 135 24.43 -22.04 29.39
C GLN A 135 25.25 -21.44 30.54
N TYR A 136 24.85 -20.26 31.03
CA TYR A 136 25.47 -19.66 32.22
C TYR A 136 25.20 -20.47 33.49
N LEU A 137 23.99 -20.99 33.67
CA LEU A 137 23.65 -21.84 34.83
C LEU A 137 24.40 -23.16 34.83
N GLU A 138 24.54 -23.81 33.67
CA GLU A 138 25.31 -25.03 33.50
C GLU A 138 26.79 -24.80 33.88
N THR A 139 27.41 -23.72 33.40
CA THR A 139 28.80 -23.37 33.76
C THR A 139 28.97 -22.99 35.23
N MET A 140 27.99 -22.31 35.83
CA MET A 140 28.03 -21.96 37.26
C MET A 140 27.83 -23.18 38.17
N ALA A 141 27.05 -24.17 37.73
CA ALA A 141 26.83 -25.41 38.47
C ALA A 141 28.11 -26.27 38.58
N GLU A 142 28.94 -26.31 37.53
CA GLU A 142 30.25 -26.96 37.58
C GLU A 142 31.16 -26.36 38.66
N GLY A 143 31.14 -25.03 38.80
CA GLY A 143 31.89 -24.32 39.84
C GLY A 143 31.42 -24.60 41.26
N ILE A 144 30.12 -24.83 41.45
CA ILE A 144 29.54 -25.19 42.76
C ILE A 144 29.95 -26.61 43.16
N CYS A 145 29.94 -27.56 42.21
CA CYS A 145 30.34 -28.95 42.47
C CYS A 145 31.83 -29.09 42.75
N ALA A 146 32.67 -28.19 42.22
CA ALA A 146 34.11 -28.18 42.46
C ALA A 146 34.52 -27.56 43.81
N SER A 147 33.59 -26.91 44.53
CA SER A 147 33.89 -26.23 45.79
C SER A 147 33.87 -27.21 46.97
N CYS A 148 35.01 -27.42 47.64
CA CYS A 148 35.19 -28.39 48.74
C CYS A 148 34.32 -28.17 50.00
N THR A 149 33.44 -27.16 50.02
CA THR A 149 32.62 -26.77 51.19
C THR A 149 31.11 -26.79 50.93
N ALA A 150 30.66 -27.25 49.75
CA ALA A 150 29.24 -27.30 49.44
C ALA A 150 28.51 -28.37 50.27
N GLU A 151 27.39 -28.00 50.89
CA GLU A 151 26.51 -28.91 51.62
C GLU A 151 25.85 -29.90 50.64
N GLU A 152 25.77 -31.20 51.00
CA GLU A 152 25.23 -32.28 50.15
C GLU A 152 23.83 -31.95 49.60
N VAL A 153 23.02 -31.28 50.42
CA VAL A 153 21.68 -30.78 50.10
C VAL A 153 21.69 -29.76 48.95
N VAL A 154 22.68 -28.85 48.90
CA VAL A 154 22.79 -27.81 47.86
C VAL A 154 23.18 -28.43 46.53
N VAL A 155 24.05 -29.44 46.56
CA VAL A 155 24.45 -30.21 45.37
C VAL A 155 23.26 -30.98 44.81
N GLN A 156 22.46 -31.64 45.65
CA GLN A 156 21.26 -32.36 45.22
C GLN A 156 20.24 -31.44 44.55
N SER A 157 19.92 -30.30 45.17
CA SER A 157 18.99 -29.32 44.60
C SER A 157 19.48 -28.75 43.26
N THR A 158 20.79 -28.54 43.13
CA THR A 158 21.42 -28.08 41.89
C THR A 158 21.31 -29.14 40.78
N ASN A 159 21.50 -30.42 41.09
CA ASN A 159 21.35 -31.51 40.12
C ASN A 159 19.91 -31.65 39.62
N ASN A 160 18.91 -31.53 40.50
CA ASN A 160 17.49 -31.53 40.10
C ASN A 160 17.19 -30.42 39.08
N ILE A 161 17.74 -29.22 39.29
CA ILE A 161 17.61 -28.10 38.36
C ILE A 161 18.27 -28.41 37.01
N LEU A 162 19.49 -28.97 37.02
CA LEU A 162 20.22 -29.32 35.81
C LEU A 162 19.51 -30.41 34.99
N GLU A 163 18.83 -31.35 35.64
CA GLU A 163 18.03 -32.37 34.96
C GLU A 163 16.77 -31.79 34.30
N ALA A 164 16.22 -30.69 34.83
CA ALA A 164 15.05 -30.02 34.27
C ALA A 164 15.38 -29.14 33.05
N ILE A 165 16.58 -28.55 32.96
CA ILE A 165 17.01 -27.72 31.82
C ILE A 165 16.84 -28.41 30.45
N PRO A 166 17.29 -29.66 30.20
CA PRO A 166 17.14 -30.29 28.90
C PRO A 166 15.68 -30.53 28.51
N LEU A 167 14.78 -30.74 29.48
CA LEU A 167 13.35 -30.85 29.22
C LEU A 167 12.78 -29.51 28.73
N LEU A 168 13.12 -28.41 29.41
CA LEU A 168 12.72 -27.08 29.00
C LEU A 168 13.33 -26.67 27.66
N ARG A 169 14.57 -27.08 27.36
CA ARG A 169 15.22 -26.85 26.07
C ARG A 169 14.45 -27.53 24.93
N LYS A 170 13.94 -28.74 25.15
CA LYS A 170 13.08 -29.44 24.17
C LYS A 170 11.81 -28.63 23.89
N ASP A 171 11.16 -28.09 24.91
CA ASP A 171 9.98 -27.23 24.76
C ASP A 171 10.29 -25.95 23.98
N VAL A 172 11.42 -25.29 24.27
CA VAL A 172 11.87 -24.08 23.56
C VAL A 172 12.14 -24.34 22.09
N ILE A 173 12.72 -25.50 21.74
CA ILE A 173 12.89 -25.91 20.35
C ILE A 173 11.52 -26.05 19.66
N GLY A 174 10.56 -26.72 20.30
CA GLY A 174 9.20 -26.86 19.78
C GLY A 174 8.49 -25.51 19.58
N MET A 175 8.63 -24.58 20.53
CA MET A 175 8.08 -23.22 20.38
C MET A 175 8.73 -22.44 19.25
N ARG A 176 10.04 -22.59 19.04
CA ARG A 176 10.77 -21.93 17.94
C ARG A 176 10.30 -22.46 16.58
N GLU A 177 10.06 -23.77 16.48
CA GLU A 177 9.49 -24.38 15.28
C GLU A 177 8.08 -23.88 15.01
N ALA A 178 7.23 -23.83 16.03
CA ALA A 178 5.88 -23.29 15.92
C ALA A 178 5.84 -21.81 15.49
N LEU A 179 6.74 -20.97 16.03
CA LEU A 179 6.89 -19.58 15.60
C LEU A 179 7.28 -19.49 14.11
N ARG A 180 8.22 -20.33 13.68
CA ARG A 180 8.66 -20.37 12.27
C ARG A 180 7.53 -20.79 11.34
N ASP A 181 6.72 -21.76 11.75
CA ASP A 181 5.53 -22.16 10.99
C ASP A 181 4.54 -21.00 10.85
N GLN A 182 4.29 -20.24 11.93
CA GLN A 182 3.41 -19.07 11.86
C GLN A 182 3.93 -17.97 10.94
N GLU A 183 5.25 -17.70 10.94
CA GLU A 183 5.87 -16.73 10.02
C GLU A 183 5.64 -17.10 8.55
N VAL A 184 5.72 -18.40 8.22
CA VAL A 184 5.45 -18.90 6.86
C VAL A 184 3.98 -18.73 6.50
N ARG A 185 3.07 -19.13 7.40
CA ARG A 185 1.62 -18.99 7.19
C ARG A 185 1.20 -17.53 6.98
N ILE A 186 1.75 -16.62 7.78
CA ILE A 186 1.51 -15.18 7.63
C ILE A 186 1.95 -14.70 6.25
N ARG A 187 3.15 -15.10 5.78
CA ARG A 187 3.67 -14.71 4.47
C ARG A 187 2.75 -15.16 3.34
N ASP A 188 2.26 -16.39 3.42
CA ASP A 188 1.33 -16.93 2.43
C ASP A 188 0.03 -16.12 2.41
N TYR A 189 -0.55 -15.80 3.57
CA TYR A 189 -1.75 -14.95 3.64
C TYR A 189 -1.53 -13.55 3.06
N THR A 190 -0.42 -12.89 3.37
CA THR A 190 -0.10 -11.58 2.82
C THR A 190 0.02 -11.62 1.30
N SER A 191 0.62 -12.69 0.74
CA SER A 191 0.75 -12.86 -0.71
C SER A 191 -0.60 -13.06 -1.42
N LEU A 192 -1.51 -13.81 -0.80
CA LEU A 192 -2.87 -14.02 -1.29
C LEU A 192 -3.65 -12.70 -1.29
N LEU A 193 -3.60 -11.97 -0.16
CA LEU A 193 -4.23 -10.65 -0.05
C LEU A 193 -3.70 -9.67 -1.10
N ALA A 194 -2.37 -9.61 -1.31
CA ALA A 194 -1.76 -8.75 -2.32
C ALA A 194 -2.22 -9.10 -3.75
N THR A 195 -2.33 -10.39 -4.06
CA THR A 195 -2.80 -10.85 -5.37
C THR A 195 -4.26 -10.47 -5.60
N HIS A 196 -5.12 -10.65 -4.60
CA HIS A 196 -6.53 -10.25 -4.67
C HIS A 196 -6.70 -8.72 -4.82
N LEU A 197 -5.88 -7.94 -4.11
CA LEU A 197 -5.84 -6.48 -4.26
C LEU A 197 -5.48 -6.07 -5.69
N SER A 198 -4.45 -6.67 -6.26
CA SER A 198 -4.01 -6.37 -7.63
C SER A 198 -5.10 -6.69 -8.67
N GLN A 199 -5.86 -7.77 -8.47
CA GLN A 199 -7.01 -8.11 -9.32
C GLN A 199 -8.10 -7.04 -9.25
N ARG A 200 -8.44 -6.56 -8.04
CA ARG A 200 -9.42 -5.47 -7.87
C ARG A 200 -8.94 -4.14 -8.46
N ASP A 201 -7.67 -3.79 -8.26
CA ASP A 201 -7.10 -2.58 -8.85
C ASP A 201 -7.13 -2.64 -10.39
N SER A 202 -6.92 -3.83 -10.95
CA SER A 202 -7.06 -4.04 -12.40
C SER A 202 -8.51 -3.85 -12.86
N GLU A 203 -9.50 -4.38 -12.14
CA GLU A 203 -10.91 -4.20 -12.48
C GLU A 203 -11.35 -2.73 -12.40
N THR A 204 -10.94 -2.02 -11.34
CA THR A 204 -11.25 -0.59 -11.20
C THR A 204 -10.57 0.25 -12.27
N ASN A 205 -9.33 -0.07 -12.64
CA ASN A 205 -8.63 0.57 -13.75
C ASN A 205 -9.34 0.33 -15.09
N ILE A 206 -9.83 -0.90 -15.34
CA ILE A 206 -10.64 -1.20 -16.53
C ILE A 206 -11.92 -0.37 -16.54
N LYS A 207 -12.65 -0.29 -15.42
CA LYS A 207 -13.86 0.54 -15.29
C LYS A 207 -13.56 2.02 -15.54
N ALA A 208 -12.46 2.53 -15.00
CA ALA A 208 -12.01 3.91 -15.23
C ALA A 208 -11.63 4.15 -16.70
N ALA A 209 -10.97 3.19 -17.37
CA ALA A 209 -10.66 3.27 -18.78
C ALA A 209 -11.93 3.25 -19.66
N VAL A 210 -12.92 2.43 -19.32
CA VAL A 210 -14.24 2.41 -20.00
C VAL A 210 -14.96 3.74 -19.83
N ALA A 211 -15.04 4.27 -18.60
CA ALA A 211 -15.63 5.57 -18.34
C ALA A 211 -14.91 6.70 -19.11
N SER A 212 -13.57 6.66 -19.17
CA SER A 212 -12.77 7.61 -19.94
C SER A 212 -13.03 7.49 -21.44
N ARG A 213 -13.20 6.27 -21.95
CA ARG A 213 -13.57 6.02 -23.36
C ARG A 213 -14.95 6.59 -23.67
N ASP A 214 -15.92 6.38 -22.79
CA ASP A 214 -17.28 6.86 -22.99
C ASP A 214 -17.33 8.39 -22.89
N LEU A 215 -16.57 8.99 -21.95
CA LEU A 215 -16.37 10.44 -21.88
C LEU A 215 -15.72 10.98 -23.15
N ALA A 216 -14.67 10.34 -23.67
CA ALA A 216 -14.02 10.75 -24.91
C ALA A 216 -14.97 10.66 -26.12
N LYS A 217 -15.82 9.63 -26.16
CA LYS A 217 -16.86 9.50 -27.20
C LYS A 217 -17.86 10.65 -27.12
N VAL A 218 -18.43 10.91 -25.95
CA VAL A 218 -19.37 12.02 -25.74
C VAL A 218 -18.71 13.37 -26.05
N ALA A 219 -17.45 13.58 -25.62
CA ALA A 219 -16.70 14.79 -25.93
C ALA A 219 -16.42 14.94 -27.44
N SER A 220 -16.22 13.84 -28.17
CA SER A 220 -16.05 13.87 -29.63
C SER A 220 -17.35 14.24 -30.35
N GLU A 221 -18.49 13.79 -29.83
CA GLU A 221 -19.82 14.15 -30.31
C GLU A 221 -20.12 15.63 -30.01
N ASP A 222 -19.82 16.10 -28.79
CA ASP A 222 -19.95 17.51 -28.40
C ASP A 222 -19.04 18.42 -29.24
N SER A 223 -17.82 17.96 -29.56
CA SER A 223 -16.91 18.66 -30.47
C SER A 223 -17.49 18.84 -31.88
N SER A 224 -18.34 17.91 -32.34
CA SER A 224 -19.03 18.03 -33.64
C SER A 224 -20.14 19.09 -33.60
N ALA A 225 -20.87 19.19 -32.49
CA ALA A 225 -21.87 20.24 -32.27
C ALA A 225 -21.20 21.62 -32.11
N MET A 226 -20.09 21.70 -31.37
CA MET A 226 -19.32 22.93 -31.19
C MET A 226 -18.79 23.47 -32.52
N LYS A 227 -18.33 22.60 -33.42
CA LYS A 227 -17.93 22.99 -34.77
C LYS A 227 -19.09 23.62 -35.55
N SER A 228 -20.29 23.07 -35.41
CA SER A 228 -21.49 23.59 -36.10
C SER A 228 -21.85 24.99 -35.60
N ILE A 229 -21.82 25.23 -34.29
CA ILE A 229 -22.07 26.55 -33.69
C ILE A 229 -20.98 27.55 -34.14
N ALA A 230 -19.71 27.14 -34.14
CA ALA A 230 -18.62 27.99 -34.58
C ALA A 230 -18.74 28.37 -36.07
N ILE A 231 -19.17 27.47 -36.94
CA ILE A 231 -19.45 27.77 -38.35
C ILE A 231 -20.58 28.80 -38.47
N LEU A 232 -21.64 28.64 -37.66
CA LEU A 232 -22.77 29.56 -37.65
C LEU A 232 -22.36 30.98 -37.21
N THR A 233 -21.53 31.10 -36.17
CA THR A 233 -21.03 32.41 -35.71
C THR A 233 -20.08 33.03 -36.73
N MET A 234 -19.21 32.24 -37.39
CA MET A 234 -18.35 32.74 -38.46
C MET A 234 -19.11 33.28 -39.67
N PHE A 235 -20.30 32.74 -39.94
CA PHE A 235 -21.18 33.24 -40.99
C PHE A 235 -21.87 34.55 -40.59
N PHE A 236 -22.42 34.63 -39.38
CA PHE A 236 -23.21 35.79 -38.95
C PHE A 236 -22.38 36.98 -38.48
N LEU A 237 -21.22 36.75 -37.85
CA LEU A 237 -20.42 37.81 -37.22
C LEU A 237 -19.90 38.87 -38.22
N PRO A 238 -19.43 38.53 -39.44
CA PRO A 238 -19.05 39.54 -40.42
C PRO A 238 -20.27 40.33 -40.92
N GLY A 239 -21.39 39.65 -41.14
CA GLY A 239 -22.64 40.28 -41.60
C GLY A 239 -23.15 41.33 -40.60
N THR A 240 -23.22 40.97 -39.32
CA THR A 240 -23.67 41.88 -38.26
C THR A 240 -22.72 43.06 -38.06
N PHE A 241 -21.41 42.85 -38.17
CA PHE A 241 -20.42 43.94 -38.10
C PHE A 241 -20.64 44.98 -39.20
N PHE A 242 -20.76 44.56 -40.46
CA PHE A 242 -20.99 45.49 -41.57
C PHE A 242 -22.38 46.12 -41.50
N SER A 243 -23.42 45.39 -41.07
CA SER A 243 -24.75 45.98 -40.84
C SER A 243 -24.71 47.09 -39.79
N ALA A 244 -24.00 46.90 -38.68
CA ALA A 244 -23.83 47.92 -37.65
C ALA A 244 -22.98 49.10 -38.15
N LEU A 245 -21.92 48.82 -38.91
CA LEU A 245 -21.04 49.85 -39.48
C LEU A 245 -21.78 50.78 -40.45
N PHE A 246 -22.65 50.23 -41.30
CA PHE A 246 -23.48 51.02 -42.22
C PHE A 246 -24.67 51.71 -41.55
N ALA A 247 -25.07 51.26 -40.35
CA ALA A 247 -26.10 51.93 -39.54
C ALA A 247 -25.59 53.21 -38.84
N LEU A 248 -24.28 53.47 -38.85
CA LEU A 248 -23.71 54.67 -38.25
C LEU A 248 -23.95 55.91 -39.13
N PRO A 249 -24.69 56.93 -38.64
CA PRO A 249 -25.01 58.13 -39.42
C PRO A 249 -23.79 59.05 -39.67
N SER A 250 -22.68 58.85 -38.96
CA SER A 250 -21.47 59.68 -39.04
C SER A 250 -20.61 59.47 -40.28
N LEU A 251 -20.88 58.43 -41.08
CA LEU A 251 -20.08 58.09 -42.27
C LEU A 251 -20.64 58.67 -43.59
N GLY A 252 -21.77 59.38 -43.56
CA GLY A 252 -22.24 60.22 -44.69
C GLY A 252 -22.50 59.48 -46.01
N TRP A 253 -22.99 58.24 -45.96
CA TRP A 253 -23.22 57.42 -47.15
C TRP A 253 -24.48 57.86 -47.95
N ASP A 254 -24.48 57.70 -49.28
CA ASP A 254 -25.64 57.94 -50.18
C ASP A 254 -26.57 56.70 -50.32
N GLN A 255 -27.88 56.87 -50.08
CA GLN A 255 -28.83 55.77 -49.79
C GLN A 255 -28.96 54.71 -50.89
N TYR A 256 -28.79 55.07 -52.16
CA TYR A 256 -28.88 54.13 -53.28
C TYR A 256 -27.67 53.19 -53.40
N ARG A 257 -26.51 53.55 -52.84
CA ARG A 257 -25.27 52.76 -52.95
C ARG A 257 -25.05 51.79 -51.79
N HIS A 258 -25.88 51.85 -50.73
CA HIS A 258 -25.72 51.00 -49.53
C HIS A 258 -25.88 49.52 -49.84
N PHE A 259 -26.86 49.16 -50.66
CA PHE A 259 -27.16 47.76 -50.95
C PHE A 259 -26.02 47.09 -51.73
N THR A 260 -25.49 47.77 -52.76
CA THR A 260 -24.37 47.24 -53.56
C THR A 260 -23.05 47.23 -52.80
N LEU A 261 -22.75 48.28 -52.01
CA LEU A 261 -21.53 48.34 -51.19
C LEU A 261 -21.56 47.32 -50.05
N TYR A 262 -22.72 47.07 -49.45
CA TYR A 262 -22.89 46.04 -48.42
C TYR A 262 -22.46 44.67 -48.95
N TRP A 263 -22.99 44.23 -50.09
CA TRP A 263 -22.62 42.96 -50.72
C TRP A 263 -21.16 42.90 -51.17
N ALA A 264 -20.60 44.03 -51.63
CA ALA A 264 -19.21 44.11 -52.06
C ALA A 264 -18.18 43.89 -50.93
N PHE A 265 -18.51 44.24 -49.68
CA PHE A 265 -17.60 44.07 -48.53
C PHE A 265 -17.93 42.84 -47.67
N THR A 266 -19.20 42.48 -47.52
CA THR A 266 -19.60 41.32 -46.68
C THR A 266 -19.19 39.98 -47.28
N VAL A 267 -19.29 39.81 -48.61
CA VAL A 267 -18.94 38.54 -49.27
C VAL A 267 -17.44 38.24 -49.21
N PRO A 268 -16.53 39.18 -49.51
CA PRO A 268 -15.10 38.94 -49.35
C PRO A 268 -14.69 38.74 -47.88
N ALA A 269 -15.32 39.47 -46.95
CA ALA A 269 -15.01 39.33 -45.53
C ALA A 269 -15.42 37.97 -44.98
N THR A 270 -16.61 37.46 -45.32
CA THR A 270 -17.02 36.09 -44.97
C THR A 270 -16.10 35.05 -45.60
N LEU A 271 -15.77 35.17 -46.89
CA LEU A 271 -14.79 34.31 -47.56
C LEU A 271 -13.43 34.32 -46.85
N LEU A 272 -12.96 35.48 -46.41
CA LEU A 272 -11.70 35.64 -45.68
C LEU A 272 -11.76 34.98 -44.30
N THR A 273 -12.86 35.11 -43.57
CA THR A 273 -13.07 34.42 -42.28
C THR A 273 -13.05 32.89 -42.46
N PHE A 274 -13.74 32.36 -43.47
CA PHE A 274 -13.71 30.93 -43.79
C PHE A 274 -12.32 30.46 -44.25
N ALA A 275 -11.61 31.27 -45.06
CA ALA A 275 -10.25 30.96 -45.50
C ALA A 275 -9.26 30.88 -44.33
N ILE A 276 -9.34 31.82 -43.38
CA ILE A 276 -8.53 31.79 -42.15
C ILE A 276 -8.89 30.56 -41.32
N TRP A 277 -10.16 30.27 -41.10
CA TRP A 277 -10.58 29.09 -40.33
C TRP A 277 -10.15 27.77 -40.96
N ALA A 278 -10.31 27.62 -42.27
CA ALA A 278 -9.81 26.46 -43.01
C ALA A 278 -8.29 26.34 -42.85
N ALA A 279 -7.57 27.46 -42.92
CA ALA A 279 -6.13 27.46 -42.74
C ALA A 279 -5.68 27.11 -41.31
N LEU A 280 -6.44 27.51 -40.29
CA LEU A 280 -6.16 27.18 -38.89
C LEU A 280 -6.54 25.74 -38.54
N THR A 281 -7.65 25.23 -39.07
CA THR A 281 -8.18 23.90 -38.76
C THR A 281 -7.42 22.81 -39.53
N GLN A 282 -6.98 23.09 -40.75
CA GLN A 282 -6.22 22.18 -41.60
C GLN A 282 -4.71 22.37 -41.52
N ARG A 283 -4.16 22.98 -40.45
CA ARG A 283 -2.72 23.28 -40.31
C ARG A 283 -1.80 22.09 -40.67
N ALA A 284 -2.16 20.86 -40.32
CA ALA A 284 -1.38 19.66 -40.67
C ALA A 284 -1.43 19.32 -42.18
N VAL A 285 -2.57 19.53 -42.83
CA VAL A 285 -2.74 19.36 -44.28
C VAL A 285 -2.05 20.51 -45.01
N LEU A 286 -2.20 21.75 -44.55
CA LEU A 286 -1.50 22.90 -45.12
C LEU A 286 0.02 22.79 -45.01
N LEU A 287 0.57 22.25 -43.93
CA LEU A 287 2.00 21.97 -43.84
C LEU A 287 2.44 20.90 -44.84
N LYS A 288 1.60 19.87 -45.10
CA LYS A 288 1.86 18.88 -46.16
C LYS A 288 1.80 19.53 -47.54
N TRP A 289 0.75 20.28 -47.87
CA TRP A 289 0.62 21.01 -49.14
C TRP A 289 1.71 22.07 -49.33
N ALA A 290 2.14 22.76 -48.27
CA ALA A 290 3.25 23.71 -48.30
C ALA A 290 4.58 22.99 -48.57
N LYS A 291 4.82 21.82 -47.97
CA LYS A 291 5.97 20.97 -48.32
C LYS A 291 5.89 20.45 -49.76
N THR A 292 4.71 20.05 -50.24
CA THR A 292 4.50 19.56 -51.61
C THR A 292 4.65 20.67 -52.65
N LEU A 293 4.18 21.89 -52.37
CA LEU A 293 4.36 23.08 -53.21
C LEU A 293 5.81 23.58 -53.15
N SER A 294 6.45 23.55 -51.98
CA SER A 294 7.89 23.84 -51.84
C SER A 294 8.77 22.82 -52.55
N ALA A 295 8.33 21.58 -52.71
CA ALA A 295 9.04 20.55 -53.48
C ALA A 295 8.82 20.65 -54.99
N SER A 296 7.74 21.29 -55.45
CA SER A 296 7.38 21.33 -56.88
C SER A 296 7.97 22.51 -57.66
N LYS A 297 8.47 23.58 -57.02
CA LYS A 297 9.13 24.70 -57.71
C LYS A 297 10.16 25.40 -56.82
N TRP A 298 11.38 24.84 -56.70
CA TRP A 298 12.57 25.66 -56.43
C TRP A 298 13.83 25.03 -57.04
N PRO A 299 14.53 25.70 -57.98
CA PRO A 299 15.67 25.13 -58.70
C PRO A 299 17.02 25.51 -58.06
N TRP A 300 17.27 25.10 -56.81
CA TRP A 300 18.63 25.12 -56.24
C TRP A 300 18.84 23.90 -55.35
N GLY A 301 19.30 22.81 -55.97
CA GLY A 301 19.98 21.74 -55.24
C GLY A 301 21.33 22.27 -54.76
N PHE A 302 21.45 22.56 -53.46
CA PHE A 302 22.77 22.86 -52.88
C PHE A 302 22.98 22.44 -51.41
N TRP A 303 21.96 21.99 -50.66
CA TRP A 303 22.18 21.48 -49.31
C TRP A 303 21.57 20.10 -49.10
N ARG A 304 22.15 19.08 -49.75
CA ARG A 304 22.12 17.70 -49.24
C ARG A 304 23.27 17.54 -48.25
N GLY A 305 23.06 18.01 -47.02
CA GLY A 305 23.90 17.68 -45.87
C GLY A 305 23.50 16.32 -45.32
N LYS A 306 24.39 15.34 -45.48
CA LYS A 306 24.37 14.03 -44.80
C LYS A 306 24.18 14.21 -43.29
N GLY A 307 23.31 13.42 -42.67
CA GLY A 307 23.26 13.34 -41.21
C GLY A 307 22.25 12.33 -40.69
N GLY A 308 22.74 11.11 -40.42
CA GLY A 308 22.31 10.31 -39.27
C GLY A 308 21.09 9.42 -39.47
N GLU A 309 21.36 8.13 -39.67
CA GLU A 309 20.49 7.04 -39.23
C GLU A 309 20.16 7.20 -37.74
N VAL A 310 18.88 7.09 -37.38
CA VAL A 310 18.42 6.45 -36.14
C VAL A 310 17.22 5.61 -36.53
N GLY A 311 17.37 4.32 -36.31
CA GLY A 311 16.46 3.28 -36.75
C GLY A 311 15.20 3.13 -35.91
N ASP A 312 14.38 2.26 -36.50
CA ASP A 312 13.46 1.32 -35.89
C ASP A 312 12.02 1.80 -35.66
N GLU A 313 11.30 1.78 -36.78
CA GLU A 313 9.88 1.51 -36.87
C GLU A 313 9.69 -0.03 -36.96
N GLU A 314 9.08 -0.58 -35.92
CA GLU A 314 7.94 -1.51 -35.97
C GLU A 314 7.98 -2.72 -36.94
N LYS A 315 7.87 -3.94 -36.38
CA LYS A 315 6.96 -4.97 -36.94
C LYS A 315 6.71 -6.11 -35.95
N GLY A 316 5.45 -6.27 -35.57
CA GLY A 316 4.94 -7.56 -35.12
C GLY A 316 4.72 -8.48 -36.32
N GLU A 317 5.00 -9.77 -36.16
CA GLU A 317 4.39 -10.83 -36.97
C GLU A 317 4.36 -12.16 -36.20
N LYS A 318 3.35 -12.95 -36.56
CA LYS A 318 2.79 -14.14 -35.92
C LYS A 318 3.64 -15.41 -36.09
N THR A 319 3.19 -16.48 -35.41
CA THR A 319 3.50 -17.93 -35.56
C THR A 319 4.83 -18.37 -34.92
N ALA A 320 4.92 -19.45 -34.13
CA ALA A 320 4.09 -20.64 -33.94
C ALA A 320 4.06 -21.05 -32.45
#